data_AF-N1ZIV7-F1
#
_entry.id   AF-N1ZIV7-F1
#
_cell.length_a   1.000
_cell.length_b   1.000
_cell.length_c   1.000
_cell.angle_alpha   90.00
_cell.angle_beta   90.00
_cell.angle_gamma   90.00
#
_symmetry.space_group_name_H-M   'P 1'
#
loop_
_entity.id
_entity.type
_entity.pdbx_description
1 polymer ?
#
loop_
_entity_poly.entity_id
_entity_poly.type
_entity_poly.pdbx_seq_one_letter_code
_entity_poly.pdbx_strand_id
1 'polypeptide(L)'
;MILKQIEIIKDTKQINNIDIQTNQKLELQNQIQLYHKKKEILYEQYVKGKLTEEQFTKLNLELTKELEPIQNKLEEIDFQLKHSKNKNTLQNQVKGIIKDTPLLLNKELVDFFIDKIYIFKENQIKVKWKIEDFLQKRQ
;
A
#
# COMPACT_ATOMS: atom_id res chain seq x y z
N MET A 1 -6.66 10.07 30.54
CA MET A 1 -7.96 9.99 29.85
C MET A 1 -7.89 10.45 28.38
N ILE A 2 -7.24 11.59 28.08
CA ILE A 2 -7.10 12.16 26.72
C ILE A 2 -6.34 11.24 25.73
N LEU A 3 -5.24 10.60 26.16
CA LEU A 3 -4.44 9.71 25.30
C LEU A 3 -5.25 8.52 24.75
N LYS A 4 -6.13 7.95 25.58
CA LYS A 4 -7.01 6.84 25.20
C LYS A 4 -8.03 7.24 24.14
N GLN A 5 -8.55 8.48 24.23
CA GLN A 5 -9.48 9.03 23.25
C GLN A 5 -8.79 9.31 21.90
N ILE A 6 -7.55 9.81 21.92
CA ILE A 6 -6.75 10.03 20.70
C ILE A 6 -6.47 8.72 19.96
N GLU A 7 -6.16 7.64 20.70
CA GLU A 7 -5.91 6.31 20.11
C GLU A 7 -7.18 5.75 19.43
N ILE A 8 -8.33 5.82 20.10
CA ILE A 8 -9.63 5.39 19.55
C ILE A 8 -9.99 6.17 18.27
N ILE A 9 -9.77 7.49 18.25
CA ILE A 9 -10.05 8.35 17.08
C ILE A 9 -9.11 8.01 15.90
N LYS A 10 -7.86 7.66 16.18
CA LYS A 10 -6.91 7.22 15.14
C LYS A 10 -7.33 5.89 14.52
N ASP A 11 -7.70 4.93 15.35
CA ASP A 11 -8.12 3.59 14.90
C ASP A 11 -9.41 3.65 14.08
N THR A 12 -10.41 4.44 14.51
CA THR A 12 -11.66 4.63 13.74
C THR A 12 -11.43 5.32 12.40
N LYS A 13 -10.59 6.37 12.33
CA LYS A 13 -10.22 7.00 11.05
C LYS A 13 -9.48 6.03 10.13
N GLN A 14 -8.66 5.16 10.69
CA GLN A 14 -7.92 4.15 9.92
C GLN A 14 -8.84 3.05 9.38
N ILE A 15 -9.79 2.56 10.18
CA ILE A 15 -10.80 1.59 9.76
C ILE A 15 -11.67 2.16 8.65
N ASN A 16 -12.17 3.39 8.81
CA ASN A 16 -13.00 4.05 7.79
C ASN A 16 -12.24 4.24 6.47
N ASN A 17 -10.96 4.59 6.52
CA ASN A 17 -10.14 4.74 5.32
C ASN A 17 -9.90 3.40 4.60
N ILE A 18 -9.65 2.32 5.36
CA ILE A 18 -9.50 0.98 4.79
C ILE A 18 -10.80 0.53 4.12
N ASP A 19 -11.95 0.78 4.75
CA ASP A 19 -13.26 0.42 4.20
C ASP A 19 -13.58 1.18 2.90
N ILE A 20 -13.30 2.48 2.87
CA ILE A 20 -13.42 3.31 1.67
C ILE A 20 -12.51 2.80 0.55
N GLN A 21 -11.25 2.51 0.83
CA GLN A 21 -10.30 1.98 -0.15
C GLN A 21 -10.70 0.60 -0.67
N THR A 22 -11.28 -0.25 0.20
CA THR A 22 -11.75 -1.59 -0.17
C THR A 22 -12.96 -1.52 -1.09
N ASN A 23 -13.93 -0.63 -0.80
CA ASN A 23 -15.09 -0.41 -1.65
C ASN A 23 -14.70 0.18 -3.02
N GLN A 24 -13.80 1.17 -3.03
CA GLN A 24 -13.27 1.73 -4.28
C GLN A 24 -12.55 0.69 -5.13
N LYS A 25 -11.76 -0.20 -4.50
CA LYS A 25 -11.11 -1.31 -5.20
C LYS A 25 -12.13 -2.25 -5.84
N LEU A 26 -13.18 -2.62 -5.11
CA LEU A 26 -14.23 -3.52 -5.61
C LEU A 26 -14.99 -2.90 -6.80
N GLU A 27 -15.26 -1.60 -6.74
CA GLU A 27 -15.87 -0.87 -7.85
C GLU A 27 -14.99 -0.87 -9.10
N LEU A 28 -13.70 -0.57 -8.96
CA LEU A 28 -12.75 -0.60 -10.08
C LEU A 28 -12.61 -2.00 -10.68
N GLN A 29 -12.60 -3.04 -9.84
CA GLN A 29 -12.59 -4.44 -10.30
C GLN A 29 -13.84 -4.80 -11.10
N ASN A 30 -15.02 -4.36 -10.66
CA ASN A 30 -16.27 -4.56 -11.39
C ASN A 30 -16.26 -3.83 -12.74
N GLN A 31 -15.71 -2.61 -12.79
CA GLN A 31 -15.54 -1.87 -14.05
C GLN A 31 -14.63 -2.63 -15.01
N ILE A 32 -13.48 -3.12 -14.56
CA ILE A 32 -12.56 -3.94 -15.38
C ILE A 32 -13.28 -5.17 -15.94
N GLN A 33 -14.05 -5.89 -15.12
CA GLN A 33 -14.83 -7.04 -15.61
C GLN A 33 -15.85 -6.67 -16.68
N LEU A 34 -16.54 -5.53 -16.53
CA LEU A 34 -17.48 -5.04 -17.54
C LEU A 34 -16.77 -4.73 -18.87
N TYR A 35 -15.58 -4.12 -18.82
CA TYR A 35 -14.77 -3.90 -20.02
C TYR A 35 -14.29 -5.19 -20.67
N HIS A 36 -13.91 -6.21 -19.89
CA HIS A 36 -13.60 -7.53 -20.43
C HIS A 36 -14.79 -8.17 -21.15
N LYS A 37 -16.00 -8.11 -20.55
CA LYS A 37 -17.23 -8.57 -21.20
C LYS A 37 -17.53 -7.79 -22.49
N LYS A 38 -17.33 -6.47 -22.49
CA LYS A 38 -17.48 -5.64 -23.71
C LYS A 38 -16.52 -6.08 -24.82
N LYS A 39 -15.25 -6.36 -24.48
CA LYS A 39 -14.26 -6.88 -25.44
C LYS A 39 -14.64 -8.25 -25.98
N GLU A 40 -15.17 -9.13 -25.14
CA GLU A 40 -15.66 -10.45 -25.54
C GLU A 40 -16.83 -10.33 -26.53
N ILE A 41 -17.82 -9.50 -26.24
CA ILE A 41 -18.94 -9.22 -27.15
C ILE A 41 -18.45 -8.62 -28.47
N LEU A 42 -17.50 -7.68 -28.42
CA LEU A 42 -16.91 -7.06 -29.61
C LEU A 42 -16.22 -8.13 -30.48
N TYR A 43 -15.47 -9.05 -29.87
CA TYR A 43 -14.83 -10.15 -30.56
C TYR A 43 -15.86 -11.12 -31.18
N GLU A 44 -16.91 -11.47 -30.45
CA GLU A 44 -17.99 -12.28 -31.00
C GLU A 44 -18.66 -11.63 -32.22
N GLN A 45 -18.89 -10.31 -32.18
CA GLN A 45 -19.48 -9.57 -33.29
C GLN A 45 -18.57 -9.55 -34.53
N TYR A 46 -17.25 -9.44 -34.31
CA TYR A 46 -16.25 -9.57 -35.36
C TYR A 46 -16.24 -10.98 -35.98
N VAL A 47 -16.23 -12.03 -35.16
CA VAL A 47 -16.28 -13.43 -35.64
C VAL A 47 -17.59 -13.73 -36.39
N LYS A 48 -18.70 -13.14 -35.96
CA LYS A 48 -20.01 -13.24 -36.64
C LYS A 48 -20.07 -12.42 -37.95
N GLY A 49 -18.99 -11.75 -38.35
CA GLY A 49 -18.90 -10.96 -39.58
C GLY A 49 -19.70 -9.65 -39.55
N LYS A 50 -20.13 -9.20 -38.36
CA LYS A 50 -20.92 -7.96 -38.20
C LYS A 50 -20.05 -6.69 -38.19
N LEU A 51 -18.74 -6.85 -38.03
CA LEU A 51 -17.74 -5.78 -37.98
C LEU A 51 -16.62 -6.09 -38.97
N THR A 52 -16.11 -5.06 -39.65
CA THR A 52 -14.85 -5.15 -40.39
C THR A 52 -13.66 -5.07 -39.44
N GLU A 53 -12.51 -5.60 -39.87
CA GLU A 53 -11.27 -5.62 -39.10
C GLU A 53 -10.80 -4.23 -38.65
N GLU A 54 -10.95 -3.21 -39.51
CA GLU A 54 -10.65 -1.81 -39.18
C GLU A 54 -11.54 -1.28 -38.04
N GLN A 55 -12.84 -1.60 -38.08
CA GLN A 55 -13.79 -1.19 -37.04
C GLN A 55 -13.51 -1.88 -35.71
N PHE A 56 -13.22 -3.18 -35.75
CA PHE A 56 -12.81 -3.95 -34.58
C PHE A 56 -11.54 -3.38 -33.95
N THR A 57 -10.51 -3.11 -34.75
CA THR A 57 -9.22 -2.61 -34.29
C THR A 57 -9.37 -1.25 -33.61
N LYS A 58 -10.14 -0.34 -34.22
CA LYS A 58 -10.39 1.00 -33.66
C LYS A 58 -11.12 0.93 -32.32
N LEU A 59 -12.22 0.17 -32.24
CA LEU A 59 -13.00 0.02 -31.02
C LEU A 59 -12.23 -0.70 -29.91
N ASN A 60 -11.43 -1.71 -30.26
CA ASN A 60 -10.60 -2.41 -29.29
C ASN A 60 -9.48 -1.51 -28.74
N LEU A 61 -8.89 -0.65 -29.58
CA LEU A 61 -7.90 0.33 -29.15
C LEU A 61 -8.50 1.35 -28.18
N GLU A 62 -9.69 1.86 -28.47
CA GLU A 62 -10.43 2.80 -27.62
C GLU A 62 -10.77 2.17 -26.26
N LEU A 63 -11.32 0.95 -26.25
CA LEU A 63 -11.58 0.19 -25.03
C LEU A 63 -10.30 -0.10 -24.21
N THR A 64 -9.16 -0.27 -24.88
CA THR A 64 -7.87 -0.49 -24.19
C THR A 64 -7.37 0.79 -23.54
N LYS A 65 -7.48 1.94 -24.22
CA LYS A 65 -7.12 3.25 -23.68
C LYS A 65 -7.97 3.63 -22.47
N GLU A 66 -9.24 3.27 -22.46
CA GLU A 66 -10.13 3.51 -21.31
C GLU A 66 -9.82 2.59 -20.11
N LEU A 67 -9.26 1.40 -20.37
CA LEU A 67 -8.95 0.41 -19.34
C LEU A 67 -7.63 0.68 -18.60
N GLU A 68 -6.61 1.18 -19.30
CA GLU A 68 -5.31 1.55 -18.71
C GLU A 68 -5.41 2.42 -17.45
N PRO A 69 -6.12 3.57 -17.45
CA PRO A 69 -6.19 4.43 -16.27
C PRO A 69 -6.89 3.76 -15.08
N ILE A 70 -7.86 2.87 -15.35
CA ILE A 70 -8.59 2.12 -14.32
C ILE A 70 -7.66 1.08 -13.68
N GLN A 71 -6.84 0.39 -14.49
CA GLN A 71 -5.83 -0.55 -13.99
C GLN A 71 -4.76 0.15 -13.16
N ASN A 72 -4.21 1.26 -13.66
CA ASN A 72 -3.20 2.04 -12.94
C ASN A 72 -3.70 2.52 -11.58
N LYS A 73 -4.96 2.97 -11.50
CA LYS A 73 -5.58 3.41 -10.25
C LYS A 73 -5.76 2.26 -9.26
N LEU A 74 -6.08 1.06 -9.75
CA LEU A 74 -6.18 -0.14 -8.92
C LEU A 74 -4.81 -0.55 -8.37
N GLU A 75 -3.77 -0.55 -9.19
CA GLU A 75 -2.40 -0.82 -8.77
C GLU A 75 -1.91 0.19 -7.72
N GLU A 76 -2.23 1.47 -7.90
CA GLU A 76 -1.92 2.51 -6.92
C GLU A 76 -2.59 2.24 -5.57
N ILE A 77 -3.88 1.91 -5.56
CA ILE A 77 -4.62 1.56 -4.33
C ILE A 77 -3.99 0.33 -3.66
N ASP A 78 -3.62 -0.69 -4.43
CA ASP A 78 -2.97 -1.90 -3.88
C ASP A 78 -1.59 -1.61 -3.31
N PHE A 79 -0.82 -0.75 -3.95
CA PHE A 79 0.46 -0.27 -3.43
C PHE A 79 0.27 0.49 -2.10
N GLN A 80 -0.70 1.40 -2.04
CA GLN A 80 -1.02 2.17 -0.82
C GLN A 80 -1.48 1.26 0.33
N LEU A 81 -2.34 0.27 0.06
CA LEU A 81 -2.81 -0.71 1.05
C LEU A 81 -1.67 -1.57 1.59
N LYS A 82 -0.78 -2.06 0.71
CA LYS A 82 0.39 -2.87 1.12
C LYS A 82 1.35 -2.05 1.98
N HIS A 83 1.62 -0.81 1.59
CA HIS A 83 2.50 0.09 2.31
C HIS A 83 1.92 0.55 3.66
N SER A 84 0.60 0.78 3.71
CA SER A 84 -0.17 1.04 4.93
C SER A 84 -0.07 -0.11 5.93
N LYS A 85 -0.31 -1.36 5.48
CA LYS A 85 -0.19 -2.56 6.32
C LYS A 85 1.21 -2.68 6.93
N ASN A 86 2.27 -2.55 6.12
CA ASN A 86 3.65 -2.67 6.61
C ASN A 86 4.00 -1.60 7.65
N LYS A 87 3.57 -0.35 7.45
CA LYS A 87 3.76 0.74 8.42
C LYS A 87 3.04 0.46 9.75
N ASN A 88 1.82 -0.06 9.69
CA ASN A 88 1.04 -0.40 10.88
C ASN A 88 1.65 -1.58 11.63
N THR A 89 2.14 -2.60 10.92
CA THR A 89 2.81 -3.75 11.54
C THR A 89 4.07 -3.33 12.30
N LEU A 90 4.92 -2.49 11.70
CA LEU A 90 6.10 -1.95 12.37
C LEU A 90 5.75 -1.06 13.56
N GLN A 91 4.75 -0.18 13.44
CA GLN A 91 4.30 0.65 14.57
C GLN A 91 3.69 -0.17 15.71
N ASN A 92 2.95 -1.23 15.39
CA ASN A 92 2.35 -2.10 16.40
C ASN A 92 3.40 -2.98 17.09
N GLN A 93 4.40 -3.47 16.34
CA GLN A 93 5.55 -4.17 16.93
C GLN A 93 6.33 -3.26 17.88
N VAL A 94 6.65 -2.03 17.46
CA VAL A 94 7.35 -1.04 18.29
C VAL A 94 6.53 -0.68 19.54
N LYS A 95 5.21 -0.46 19.39
CA LYS A 95 4.33 -0.18 20.54
C LYS A 95 4.22 -1.35 21.51
N GLY A 96 4.20 -2.60 21.02
CA GLY A 96 4.18 -3.80 21.85
C GLY A 96 5.44 -3.88 22.73
N ILE A 97 6.61 -3.69 22.13
CA ILE A 97 7.88 -3.75 22.86
C ILE A 97 7.99 -2.61 23.90
N ILE A 98 7.49 -1.41 23.58
CA ILE A 98 7.52 -0.25 24.49
C ILE A 98 6.50 -0.36 25.63
N LYS A 99 5.32 -0.97 25.40
CA LYS A 99 4.27 -1.11 26.44
C LYS A 99 4.67 -2.09 27.54
N ASP A 100 5.44 -3.12 27.21
CA ASP A 100 5.78 -4.21 28.15
C ASP A 100 7.14 -4.05 28.83
N THR A 101 7.93 -3.02 28.48
CA THR A 101 9.29 -2.84 29.03
C THR A 101 9.39 -1.55 29.85
N PRO A 102 9.48 -1.61 31.19
CA PRO A 102 9.72 -0.43 32.00
C PRO A 102 11.16 0.05 31.79
N LEU A 103 11.35 1.07 30.95
CA LEU A 103 12.53 1.97 30.85
C LEU A 103 13.95 1.35 30.90
N LEU A 104 14.09 0.04 30.76
CA LEU A 104 15.34 -0.69 30.69
C LEU A 104 15.58 -1.03 29.24
N LEU A 105 16.76 -0.62 28.76
CA LEU A 105 17.27 -0.92 27.42
C LEU A 105 17.46 -2.45 27.33
N ASN A 106 16.39 -3.18 27.01
CA ASN A 106 16.45 -4.63 26.89
C ASN A 106 17.22 -4.99 25.61
N LYS A 107 17.88 -6.15 25.63
CA LYS A 107 18.69 -6.62 24.50
C LYS A 107 17.85 -6.72 23.21
N GLU A 108 16.57 -7.06 23.34
CA GLU A 108 15.64 -7.15 22.20
C GLU A 108 15.38 -5.79 21.52
N LEU A 109 15.23 -4.70 22.28
CA LEU A 109 15.09 -3.34 21.75
C LEU A 109 16.39 -2.92 21.06
N VAL A 110 17.54 -3.19 21.68
CA VAL A 110 18.86 -2.90 21.08
C VAL A 110 19.01 -3.66 19.76
N ASP A 111 18.72 -4.96 19.75
CA ASP A 111 18.81 -5.80 18.56
C ASP A 111 17.77 -5.41 17.49
N PHE A 112 16.63 -4.83 17.87
CA PHE A 112 15.61 -4.37 16.92
C PHE A 112 16.00 -3.05 16.23
N PHE A 113 16.54 -2.08 16.98
CA PHE A 113 16.82 -0.74 16.47
C PHE A 113 18.23 -0.56 15.92
N ILE A 114 19.23 -1.25 16.49
CA ILE A 114 20.64 -1.06 16.17
C ILE A 114 21.12 -2.15 15.21
N ASP A 115 21.74 -1.73 14.10
CA ASP A 115 22.40 -2.62 13.14
C ASP A 115 23.81 -2.92 13.61
N LYS A 116 24.61 -1.87 13.80
CA LYS A 116 26.01 -1.96 14.25
C LYS A 116 26.41 -0.78 15.10
N ILE A 117 27.32 -1.02 16.05
CA ILE A 117 27.95 0.01 16.87
C ILE A 117 29.43 0.04 16.50
N TYR A 118 29.91 1.18 16.01
CA TYR A 118 31.32 1.42 15.73
C TYR A 118 31.92 2.22 16.88
N ILE A 119 32.97 1.69 17.51
CA ILE A 119 33.69 2.33 18.61
C ILE A 119 35.04 2.80 18.07
N PHE A 120 35.28 4.10 18.10
CA PHE A 120 36.53 4.71 17.65
C PHE A 120 37.42 5.06 18.85
N LYS A 121 38.74 5.13 18.63
CA LYS A 121 39.76 5.37 19.67
C LYS A 121 39.61 6.72 20.40
N GLU A 122 38.85 7.65 19.83
CA GLU A 122 38.64 9.02 20.33
C GLU A 122 37.37 9.16 21.19
N ASN A 123 36.92 8.10 21.86
CA ASN A 123 35.66 8.09 22.60
C ASN A 123 34.40 8.38 21.75
N GLN A 124 34.51 8.25 20.43
CA GLN A 124 33.39 8.44 19.51
C GLN A 124 32.69 7.11 19.27
N ILE A 125 31.37 7.10 19.45
CA ILE A 125 30.51 5.97 19.14
C ILE A 125 29.63 6.37 17.96
N LYS A 126 29.68 5.60 16.87
CA LYS A 126 28.69 5.72 15.78
C LYS A 126 27.76 4.54 15.82
N VAL A 127 26.47 4.82 15.94
CA VAL A 127 25.40 3.82 15.90
C VAL A 127 24.80 3.83 14.50
N LYS A 128 24.91 2.71 13.79
CA LYS A 128 24.18 2.48 12.55
C LYS A 128 22.80 1.91 12.90
N TRP A 129 21.74 2.61 12.49
CA TRP A 129 20.36 2.25 12.81
C TRP A 129 19.75 1.38 11.72
N LYS A 130 18.98 0.35 12.09
CA LYS A 130 18.23 -0.48 11.12
C LYS A 130 17.09 0.26 10.43
N ILE A 131 16.70 1.43 10.97
CA ILE A 131 15.58 2.26 10.49
C ILE A 131 16.04 3.52 9.77
N GLU A 132 17.32 3.61 9.39
CA GLU A 132 17.90 4.80 8.75
C GLU A 132 17.13 5.23 7.49
N ASP A 133 16.69 4.27 6.68
CA ASP A 133 15.85 4.49 5.48
C ASP A 133 14.46 5.07 5.79
N PHE A 134 13.92 4.77 6.98
CA PHE A 134 12.61 5.28 7.40
C PHE A 134 12.70 6.71 7.95
N LEU A 135 13.87 7.13 8.44
CA LEU A 135 14.10 8.44 9.03
C LEU A 135 14.47 9.50 7.98
N GLN A 136 15.04 9.10 6.84
CA GLN A 136 15.48 10.03 5.79
C GLN A 136 14.34 10.69 4.98
N LYS A 137 13.07 10.26 5.11
CA LYS A 137 11.93 10.97 4.51
C LYS A 137 11.40 12.10 5.40
N ARG A 138 12.22 13.12 5.61
CA ARG A 138 11.78 14.49 5.94
C ARG A 138 12.72 15.49 5.26
N GLN A 139 12.46 15.75 3.98
CA GLN A 139 12.77 17.00 3.31
C GLN A 139 11.50 17.47 2.62
#